data_AF-A0A6B3D2X1-F1
#
_entry.id   AF-A0A6B3D2X1-F1
#
_cell.length_a   1.000
_cell.length_b   1.000
_cell.length_c   1.000
_cell.angle_alpha   90.00
_cell.angle_beta   90.00
_cell.angle_gamma   90.00
#
_symmetry.space_group_name_H-M   'P 1'
#
loop_
_entity.id
_entity.type
_entity.pdbx_description
1 polymer ?
#
loop_
_entity_poly.entity_id
_entity_poly.type
_entity_poly.pdbx_seq_one_letter_code
_entity_poly.pdbx_strand_id
1 'polypeptide(L)' 'NYFEDSKDVLGTFYTDEAGSWQVGGNIFDNVTWSERSGDNNPAGPDPQSNTTVSIPYSYTLDDASCVPSVVSGTAGAN' A
#
# COMPACT_ATOMS: atom_id res chain seq x y z
N ASN A 1 -6.01 -1.04 2.51
CA ASN A 1 -5.29 -2.33 2.45
C ASN A 1 -4.76 -2.69 3.83
N TYR A 2 -4.55 -3.97 4.09
CA TYR A 2 -3.86 -4.49 5.28
C TYR A 2 -2.53 -5.08 4.83
N PHE A 3 -1.42 -4.51 5.32
CA PHE A 3 -0.07 -5.03 5.08
C PHE A 3 0.45 -5.62 6.38
N GLU A 4 0.82 -6.89 6.37
CA GLU A 4 1.31 -7.63 7.53
C GLU A 4 2.67 -8.26 7.23
N ASP A 5 3.59 -8.27 8.20
CA ASP A 5 4.88 -8.98 8.13
C ASP A 5 5.67 -8.71 6.83
N SER A 6 5.59 -7.47 6.35
CA SER A 6 6.07 -7.08 5.03
C SER A 6 7.19 -6.04 5.11
N LYS A 7 7.95 -5.90 4.02
CA LYS A 7 9.04 -4.92 3.92
C LYS A 7 8.85 -4.03 2.69
N ASP A 8 9.02 -2.73 2.87
CA ASP A 8 9.06 -1.73 1.78
C ASP A 8 7.81 -1.79 0.86
N VAL A 9 6.61 -1.81 1.45
CA VAL A 9 5.34 -2.12 0.76
C VAL A 9 4.84 -1.05 -0.22
N LEU A 10 5.44 0.15 -0.19
CA LEU A 10 5.12 1.25 -1.09
C LEU A 10 6.37 2.09 -1.34
N GLY A 11 6.61 2.47 -2.58
CA GLY A 11 7.75 3.30 -2.94
C GLY A 11 8.10 3.18 -4.41
N THR A 12 9.24 3.73 -4.77
CA THR A 12 9.83 3.60 -6.10
C THR A 12 11.12 2.81 -5.97
N PHE A 13 11.24 1.74 -6.74
CA PHE A 13 12.34 0.79 -6.63
C PHE A 13 12.88 0.46 -8.01
N TYR A 14 14.21 0.31 -8.13
CA TYR A 14 14.91 -0.15 -9.33
C TYR A 14 14.76 0.76 -10.57
N THR A 15 14.45 2.05 -10.33
CA THR A 15 14.34 3.08 -11.36
C THR A 15 14.70 4.45 -10.79
N ASP A 16 15.09 5.36 -11.67
CA ASP A 16 15.33 6.78 -11.41
C ASP A 16 14.07 7.65 -11.57
N GLU A 17 13.01 7.13 -12.20
CA GLU A 17 11.75 7.86 -12.39
C GLU A 17 10.81 7.67 -11.20
N ALA A 18 10.44 8.77 -10.54
CA ALA A 18 9.63 8.74 -9.32
C ALA A 18 8.17 8.34 -9.60
N GLY A 19 7.68 7.34 -8.86
CA GLY A 19 6.28 6.93 -8.90
C GLY A 19 5.34 7.89 -8.16
N SER A 20 4.04 7.75 -8.40
CA SER A 20 3.00 8.51 -7.71
C SER A 20 1.96 7.61 -7.05
N TRP A 21 1.48 8.01 -5.88
CA TRP A 21 0.47 7.31 -5.10
C TRP A 21 -0.40 8.29 -4.30
N GLN A 22 -1.66 7.90 -4.11
CA GLN A 22 -2.55 8.48 -3.11
C GLN A 22 -2.85 7.39 -2.08
N VAL A 23 -2.53 7.64 -0.82
CA VAL A 23 -2.78 6.73 0.30
C VAL A 23 -4.00 7.16 1.10
N GLY A 24 -4.70 6.19 1.70
CA GLY A 24 -5.82 6.43 2.60
C GLY A 24 -6.31 5.11 3.21
N GLY A 25 -6.60 5.12 4.51
CA GLY A 25 -7.21 3.99 5.22
C GLY A 25 -6.42 2.67 5.13
N ASN A 26 -5.08 2.71 5.06
CA ASN A 26 -4.25 1.50 5.11
C ASN A 26 -3.83 1.19 6.55
N ILE A 27 -3.70 -0.10 6.87
CA ILE A 27 -3.08 -0.58 8.10
C ILE A 27 -1.73 -1.19 7.73
N PHE A 28 -0.69 -0.80 8.48
CA PHE A 28 0.66 -1.33 8.37
C PHE A 28 0.99 -2.04 9.69
N ASP A 29 0.82 -3.35 9.71
CA ASP A 29 1.10 -4.22 10.87
C ASP A 29 2.44 -4.93 10.68
N ASN A 30 3.34 -4.82 11.64
CA ASN A 30 4.72 -5.33 11.57
C ASN A 30 5.44 -5.05 10.23
N VAL A 31 5.19 -3.88 9.63
CA VAL A 31 5.85 -3.47 8.38
C VAL A 31 7.19 -2.82 8.67
N THR A 32 8.23 -3.28 7.98
CA THR A 32 9.58 -2.69 8.05
C THR A 32 9.90 -1.85 6.82
N TRP A 33 10.71 -0.82 7.02
CA TRP A 33 11.10 0.13 5.99
C TRP A 33 12.61 0.28 5.97
N SER A 34 13.20 0.19 4.79
CA SER A 34 14.61 0.51 4.57
C SER A 34 14.82 2.02 4.52
N GLU A 35 16.05 2.47 4.74
CA GLU A 35 16.44 3.83 4.37
C GLU A 35 16.49 3.96 2.84
N ARG A 36 16.32 5.20 2.35
CA ARG A 36 16.47 5.50 0.92
C ARG A 36 17.93 5.37 0.52
N SER A 37 18.19 4.68 -0.60
CA SER A 37 19.53 4.53 -1.15
C SER A 37 19.47 4.24 -2.65
N GLY A 38 20.10 5.09 -3.46
CA GLY A 38 20.12 4.93 -4.92
C GLY A 38 18.72 4.89 -5.52
N ASP A 39 18.42 3.83 -6.26
CA ASP A 39 17.12 3.56 -6.87
C ASP A 39 16.12 2.88 -5.91
N ASN A 40 16.49 2.65 -4.63
CA ASN A 40 15.62 2.12 -3.59
C ASN A 40 15.02 3.25 -2.75
N ASN A 41 13.77 3.63 -3.04
CA ASN A 41 13.10 4.80 -2.46
C ASN A 41 11.75 4.41 -1.82
N PRO A 42 11.74 3.76 -0.63
CA PRO A 42 10.51 3.47 0.10
C PRO A 42 9.76 4.75 0.51
N ALA A 43 8.43 4.66 0.55
CA ALA A 43 7.52 5.74 0.91
C ALA A 43 7.28 5.85 2.42
N GLY A 44 7.59 4.82 3.20
CA GLY A 44 7.44 4.82 4.66
C GLY A 44 8.67 5.37 5.41
N PRO A 45 8.66 5.29 6.75
CA PRO A 45 7.68 4.60 7.60
C PRO A 45 6.32 5.30 7.76
N ASP A 46 6.19 6.54 7.26
CA ASP A 46 4.94 7.29 7.25
C ASP A 46 4.55 7.68 5.81
N PRO A 47 3.88 6.79 5.06
CA PRO A 47 3.51 7.07 3.67
C PRO A 47 2.58 8.28 3.55
N GLN A 48 2.99 9.24 2.72
CA GLN A 48 2.20 10.42 2.39
C GLN A 48 1.78 10.40 0.92
N SER A 49 0.58 10.90 0.63
CA SER A 49 0.09 11.06 -0.75
C SER A 49 0.91 12.12 -1.48
N ASN A 50 1.36 11.81 -2.70
CA ASN A 50 2.07 12.75 -3.57
C ASN A 50 1.29 13.11 -4.84
N THR A 51 0.10 12.53 -5.02
CA THR A 51 -0.82 12.83 -6.11
C THR A 51 -2.27 12.72 -5.65
N THR A 52 -3.21 12.97 -6.56
CA THR A 52 -4.65 12.72 -6.37
C THR A 52 -5.21 11.97 -7.56
N VAL A 53 -6.03 10.97 -7.29
CA VAL A 53 -6.63 10.06 -8.26
C VAL A 53 -8.15 10.17 -8.17
N SER A 54 -8.80 10.37 -9.31
CA SER A 54 -10.26 10.29 -9.44
C SER A 54 -10.65 8.93 -10.02
N ILE A 55 -11.50 8.19 -9.30
CA ILE A 55 -11.97 6.87 -9.72
C ILE A 55 -13.32 7.04 -10.45
N PRO A 56 -13.41 6.70 -11.75
CA PRO A 56 -14.59 7.02 -12.57
C PRO A 56 -15.75 6.01 -12.42
N TYR A 57 -15.80 5.27 -11.32
CA TYR A 57 -16.83 4.27 -11.04
C TYR A 57 -17.12 4.20 -9.53
N SER A 58 -18.32 3.75 -9.20
CA SER A 58 -18.74 3.55 -7.81
C SER A 58 -18.05 2.32 -7.20
N TYR A 59 -17.64 2.44 -5.95
CA TYR A 59 -17.12 1.34 -5.14
C TYR A 59 -17.51 1.57 -3.68
N THR A 60 -17.47 0.51 -2.88
CA THR A 60 -17.60 0.57 -1.42
C THR A 60 -16.31 0.02 -0.83
N LEU A 61 -15.79 0.68 0.19
CA LEU A 61 -14.60 0.23 0.90
C LEU A 61 -15.02 -0.55 2.14
N ASP A 62 -14.46 -1.73 2.33
CA ASP A 62 -14.36 -2.33 3.65
C ASP A 62 -13.29 -1.58 4.47
N ASP A 63 -13.50 -1.50 5.78
CA ASP A 63 -12.45 -1.04 6.69
C ASP A 63 -11.24 -1.95 6.58
N ALA A 64 -10.03 -1.38 6.60
CA ALA A 64 -8.80 -2.16 6.43
C ALA A 64 -8.65 -3.27 7.48
N SER A 65 -9.18 -3.10 8.69
CA SER A 65 -9.16 -4.14 9.74
C SER A 65 -10.00 -5.37 9.40
N CYS A 66 -10.99 -5.24 8.50
CA CYS A 66 -11.82 -6.35 8.02
C CYS A 66 -11.18 -7.09 6.84
N VAL A 67 -10.23 -6.48 6.13
CA VAL A 67 -9.69 -7.01 4.86
C VAL A 67 -9.10 -8.43 5.00
N PRO A 68 -8.30 -8.77 6.04
CA PRO A 68 -7.75 -10.13 6.16
C PRO A 68 -8.84 -11.21 6.18
N SER A 69 -9.91 -11.01 6.96
CA SER A 69 -10.99 -12.00 7.08
C SER A 69 -11.81 -12.09 5.80
N VAL A 70 -12.19 -10.95 5.21
CA VAL A 70 -12.95 -10.89 3.96
C VAL A 70 -12.19 -11.58 2.82
N VAL A 71 -10.92 -11.22 2.60
CA VAL A 71 -10.10 -11.81 1.53
C VAL A 71 -9.92 -13.30 1.76
N SER A 72 -9.62 -13.75 2.99
CA SER A 72 -9.44 -15.18 3.28
C SER A 72 -10.68 -16.04 3.00
N GLY A 73 -11.88 -15.46 3.12
CA GLY A 73 -13.14 -16.16 2.90
C GLY A 73 -13.71 -16.03 1.48
N THR A 74 -13.14 -15.16 0.64
CA THR A 74 -13.76 -14.81 -0.65
C THR A 74 -12.80 -14.83 -1.84
N ALA A 75 -11.49 -14.73 -1.62
CA ALA A 75 -10.49 -14.78 -2.67
C ALA A 75 -10.08 -16.23 -2.97
N GLY A 76 -9.94 -16.55 -4.25
CA GLY A 76 -9.60 -17.89 -4.72
C GLY A 76 -10.76 -18.58 -5.42
N ALA A 77 -10.45 -19.64 -6.16
CA ALA A 77 -11.46 -20.53 -6.72
C ALA A 77 -11.90 -21.55 -5.65
N ASN A 78 -13.19 -21.86 -5.63
CA ASN A 78 -13.76 -22.91 -4.79
C ASN A 78 -13.38 -24.30 -5.32
#